data_AF-A0AAD3CSH7-F1
#
_entry.id   AF-A0AAD3CSH7-F1
#
_cell.length_a   1.000
_cell.length_b   1.000
_cell.length_c   1.000
_cell.angle_alpha   90.00
_cell.angle_beta   90.00
_cell.angle_gamma   90.00
#
_symmetry.space_group_name_H-M   'P 1'
#
loop_
_entity.id
_entity.type
_entity.pdbx_description
1 polymer ?
#
loop_
_entity_poly.entity_id
_entity_poly.type
_entity_poly.pdbx_seq_one_letter_code
_entity_poly.pdbx_strand_id
1 'polypeptide(L)'
;MDTSDYTAQDLERITDLVKSKNIVIFTCSYYNSTSDLRLKQCLETLNHASYGSNTVATVVVDGSPTEVHEYLKSSSPNTIICKEKGTFGKGKGGALREAAFVASTLPGVNDDTWICWQEAEKSDMMRCWQTEVFDASTKIGNNVDIVCPKREDGNFKESYPIEQYHSESYGNYYMDAVMKNALNDINKKNSQDAAIHCNSIDWHFGPFAYRKKIQDLWLQYKGTSYDAQLIPIVAAARKGIRVESSLEVTFRLDKKMKEQEEDNIDFIEKRLHQLNDLDPKIKAFWTEPLYL
;
A
#
# COMPACT_ATOMS: atom_id res chain seq x y z
N MET A 1 3.46 -7.63 -19.07
CA MET A 1 4.76 -7.47 -18.39
C MET A 1 5.86 -7.58 -19.44
N ASP A 2 6.83 -6.68 -19.41
CA ASP A 2 8.02 -6.77 -20.27
C ASP A 2 9.14 -7.38 -19.45
N THR A 3 9.19 -8.72 -19.45
CA THR A 3 10.20 -9.49 -18.70
C THR A 3 11.51 -9.62 -19.48
N SER A 4 11.66 -8.92 -20.61
CA SER A 4 12.86 -9.01 -21.45
C SER A 4 14.15 -8.63 -20.71
N ASP A 5 14.01 -7.84 -19.64
CA ASP A 5 15.07 -7.39 -18.76
C ASP A 5 15.51 -8.42 -17.70
N TYR A 6 14.81 -9.54 -17.54
CA TYR A 6 15.07 -10.53 -16.49
C TYR A 6 15.46 -11.88 -17.08
N THR A 7 16.46 -12.51 -16.46
CA THR A 7 16.91 -13.83 -16.90
C THR A 7 15.89 -14.92 -16.51
N ALA A 8 15.97 -16.08 -17.17
CA ALA A 8 15.15 -17.23 -16.76
C ALA A 8 15.36 -17.61 -15.28
N GLN A 9 16.60 -17.46 -14.79
CA GLN A 9 16.96 -17.71 -13.39
C GLN A 9 16.29 -16.71 -12.42
N ASP A 10 16.18 -15.43 -12.81
CA ASP A 10 15.47 -14.43 -12.01
C ASP A 10 13.99 -14.76 -11.90
N LEU A 11 13.37 -15.17 -13.01
CA LEU A 11 11.96 -15.53 -13.05
C LEU A 11 11.68 -16.82 -12.26
N GLU A 12 12.57 -17.80 -12.32
CA GLU A 12 12.48 -19.02 -11.51
C GLU A 12 12.56 -18.70 -10.01
N ARG A 13 13.56 -17.92 -9.59
CA ARG A 13 13.68 -17.45 -8.20
C ARG A 13 12.43 -16.72 -7.73
N ILE A 14 11.90 -15.81 -8.54
CA ILE A 14 10.67 -15.07 -8.21
C ILE A 14 9.48 -16.03 -8.09
N THR A 15 9.36 -16.99 -9.01
CA THR A 15 8.31 -18.03 -8.95
C THR A 15 8.34 -18.78 -7.62
N ASP A 16 9.53 -19.17 -7.16
CA ASP A 16 9.72 -19.90 -5.91
C ASP A 16 9.38 -19.04 -4.68
N LEU A 17 9.75 -17.76 -4.69
CA LEU A 17 9.36 -16.81 -3.63
C LEU A 17 7.86 -16.63 -3.56
N VAL A 18 7.20 -16.44 -4.71
CA VAL A 18 5.73 -16.30 -4.77
C VAL A 18 5.05 -17.56 -4.26
N LYS A 19 5.48 -18.76 -4.70
CA LYS A 19 4.87 -20.03 -4.26
C LYS A 19 5.09 -20.31 -2.78
N SER A 20 6.28 -20.00 -2.25
CA SER A 20 6.63 -20.30 -0.86
C SER A 20 6.00 -19.35 0.14
N LYS A 21 5.83 -18.07 -0.22
CA LYS A 21 5.28 -17.03 0.68
C LYS A 21 3.82 -16.70 0.39
N ASN A 22 3.35 -16.95 -0.84
CA ASN A 22 2.04 -16.53 -1.34
C ASN A 22 1.79 -15.02 -1.19
N ILE A 23 2.86 -14.23 -1.33
CA ILE A 23 2.89 -12.77 -1.13
C ILE A 23 3.76 -12.15 -2.22
N VAL A 24 3.28 -11.04 -2.78
CA VAL A 24 4.05 -10.12 -3.61
C VAL A 24 3.91 -8.72 -3.04
N ILE A 25 5.03 -8.08 -2.75
CA ILE A 25 5.07 -6.67 -2.35
C ILE A 25 5.29 -5.82 -3.60
N PHE A 26 4.59 -4.70 -3.70
CA PHE A 26 4.78 -3.77 -4.79
C PHE A 26 4.79 -2.32 -4.31
N THR A 27 5.57 -1.49 -4.98
CA THR A 27 5.64 -0.04 -4.77
C THR A 27 5.81 0.67 -6.11
N CYS A 28 5.62 1.99 -6.12
CA CYS A 28 6.14 2.84 -7.18
C CYS A 28 7.08 3.90 -6.59
N SER A 29 7.97 4.43 -7.42
CA SER A 29 8.99 5.40 -6.99
C SER A 29 9.23 6.49 -8.02
N TYR A 30 9.70 7.64 -7.53
CA TYR A 30 10.22 8.72 -8.34
C TYR A 30 11.24 9.52 -7.53
N TYR A 31 12.46 9.65 -8.03
CA TYR A 31 13.51 10.47 -7.45
C TYR A 31 14.21 11.28 -8.53
N ASN A 32 14.62 12.50 -8.17
CA ASN A 32 15.26 13.40 -9.13
C ASN A 32 16.74 13.08 -9.37
N SER A 33 17.41 12.42 -8.42
CA SER A 33 18.84 12.12 -8.50
C SER A 33 19.21 10.92 -7.63
N THR A 34 20.40 10.35 -7.87
CA THR A 34 20.97 9.27 -7.03
C THR A 34 21.39 9.74 -5.64
N SER A 35 21.43 11.05 -5.40
CA SER A 35 21.76 11.65 -4.11
C SER A 35 20.54 11.89 -3.20
N ASP A 36 19.33 11.66 -3.71
CA ASP A 36 18.08 11.86 -2.98
C ASP A 36 18.04 11.00 -1.71
N LEU A 37 17.68 11.62 -0.58
CA LEU A 37 17.56 10.91 0.70
C LEU A 37 16.45 9.87 0.68
N ARG A 38 15.36 10.12 -0.06
CA ARG A 38 14.25 9.17 -0.17
C ARG A 38 14.61 7.96 -1.00
N LEU A 39 15.51 8.12 -1.98
CA LEU A 39 16.08 6.97 -2.69
C LEU A 39 16.86 6.06 -1.74
N LYS A 40 17.62 6.62 -0.79
CA LYS A 40 18.34 5.82 0.22
C LYS A 40 17.36 5.01 1.09
N GLN A 41 16.27 5.63 1.54
CA GLN A 41 15.22 4.95 2.30
C GLN A 41 14.52 3.87 1.47
N CYS A 42 14.30 4.12 0.18
CA CYS A 42 13.77 3.11 -0.74
C CYS A 42 14.70 1.91 -0.85
N LEU A 43 16.01 2.13 -1.00
CA LEU A 43 16.99 1.05 -1.00
C LEU A 43 17.00 0.27 0.32
N GLU A 44 16.87 0.95 1.47
CA GLU A 44 16.71 0.30 2.77
C GLU A 44 15.44 -0.58 2.82
N THR A 45 14.30 -0.07 2.35
CA THR A 45 13.06 -0.85 2.21
C THR A 45 13.26 -2.09 1.35
N LEU A 46 13.88 -1.97 0.18
CA LEU A 46 14.10 -3.09 -0.73
C LEU A 46 15.12 -4.12 -0.19
N ASN A 47 16.11 -3.66 0.57
CA ASN A 47 17.07 -4.54 1.24
C ASN A 47 16.39 -5.38 2.34
N HIS A 48 15.47 -4.80 3.12
CA HIS A 48 14.69 -5.54 4.12
C HIS A 48 13.79 -6.61 3.49
N ALA A 49 13.23 -6.33 2.32
CA ALA A 49 12.44 -7.32 1.58
C ALA A 49 13.27 -8.51 1.07
N SER A 50 14.60 -8.39 1.06
CA SER A 50 15.53 -9.33 0.42
C SER A 50 16.45 -10.09 1.38
N TYR A 51 16.20 -10.03 2.70
CA TYR A 51 17.13 -10.57 3.70
C TYR A 51 16.73 -11.96 4.23
N GLY A 52 17.61 -12.94 3.98
CA GLY A 52 17.55 -14.28 4.59
C GLY A 52 16.26 -15.05 4.30
N SER A 53 15.75 -15.77 5.30
CA SER A 53 14.51 -16.57 5.22
C SER A 53 13.24 -15.75 5.00
N ASN A 54 13.36 -14.42 5.10
CA ASN A 54 12.24 -13.49 5.01
C ASN A 54 12.15 -12.83 3.62
N THR A 55 12.98 -13.25 2.68
CA THR A 55 12.92 -12.77 1.30
C THR A 55 11.52 -12.94 0.72
N VAL A 56 10.98 -11.86 0.13
CA VAL A 56 9.67 -11.81 -0.51
C VAL A 56 9.79 -11.25 -1.92
N ALA A 57 8.97 -11.77 -2.84
CA ALA A 57 8.92 -11.23 -4.20
C ALA A 57 8.48 -9.77 -4.15
N THR A 58 9.31 -8.88 -4.70
CA THR A 58 9.08 -7.43 -4.66
C THR A 58 9.13 -6.84 -6.07
N VAL A 59 8.20 -5.93 -6.35
CA VAL A 59 8.09 -5.19 -7.61
C VAL A 59 8.15 -3.69 -7.36
N VAL A 60 8.91 -2.98 -8.20
CA VAL A 60 8.95 -1.52 -8.24
C VAL A 60 8.63 -1.06 -9.65
N VAL A 61 7.68 -0.14 -9.79
CA VAL A 61 7.55 0.67 -11.01
C VAL A 61 8.16 2.03 -10.76
N ASP A 62 9.22 2.35 -11.47
CA ASP A 62 10.03 3.54 -11.27
C ASP A 62 9.86 4.56 -12.41
N GLY A 63 9.41 5.76 -12.05
CA GLY A 63 9.22 6.90 -12.96
C GLY A 63 10.41 7.87 -13.02
N SER A 64 11.51 7.57 -12.32
CA SER A 64 12.68 8.46 -12.19
C SER A 64 13.43 8.69 -13.52
N PRO A 65 14.46 9.55 -13.61
CA PRO A 65 15.38 9.58 -14.76
C PRO A 65 16.13 8.24 -14.96
N THR A 66 16.66 7.99 -16.17
CA THR A 66 17.33 6.71 -16.51
C THR A 66 18.49 6.37 -15.56
N GLU A 67 19.33 7.34 -15.20
CA GLU A 67 20.46 7.10 -14.30
C GLU A 67 20.02 6.62 -12.91
N VAL A 68 18.92 7.18 -12.38
CA VAL A 68 18.35 6.81 -11.09
C VAL A 68 17.75 5.41 -11.17
N HIS A 69 17.05 5.13 -12.27
CA HIS A 69 16.46 3.81 -12.54
C HIS A 69 17.52 2.70 -12.57
N GLU A 70 18.59 2.89 -13.34
CA GLU A 70 19.69 1.90 -13.43
C GLU A 70 20.41 1.73 -12.08
N TYR A 71 20.58 2.83 -11.33
CA TYR A 71 21.14 2.77 -9.98
C TYR A 71 20.24 1.97 -9.02
N LEU A 72 18.94 2.21 -9.03
CA LEU A 72 17.96 1.46 -8.23
C LEU A 72 17.99 -0.03 -8.61
N LYS A 73 17.97 -0.33 -9.92
CA LYS A 73 18.01 -1.70 -10.46
C LYS A 73 19.27 -2.46 -10.05
N SER A 74 20.45 -1.85 -10.22
CA SER A 74 21.73 -2.47 -9.83
C SER A 74 21.90 -2.63 -8.33
N SER A 75 21.30 -1.76 -7.52
CA SER A 75 21.39 -1.79 -6.05
C SER A 75 20.37 -2.73 -5.40
N SER A 76 19.44 -3.31 -6.16
CA SER A 76 18.37 -4.17 -5.62
C SER A 76 18.17 -5.43 -6.49
N PRO A 77 19.20 -6.29 -6.63
CA PRO A 77 19.20 -7.41 -7.57
C PRO A 77 18.10 -8.46 -7.31
N ASN A 78 17.54 -8.49 -6.11
CA ASN A 78 16.47 -9.42 -5.74
C ASN A 78 15.06 -8.92 -6.06
N THR A 79 14.93 -7.67 -6.53
CA THR A 79 13.66 -6.99 -6.82
C THR A 79 13.45 -6.85 -8.32
N ILE A 80 12.20 -7.01 -8.77
CA ILE A 80 11.81 -6.68 -10.15
C ILE A 80 11.55 -5.17 -10.20
N ILE A 81 12.45 -4.43 -10.83
CA ILE A 81 12.35 -2.99 -11.07
C ILE A 81 12.04 -2.77 -12.55
N CYS A 82 10.88 -2.16 -12.81
CA CYS A 82 10.39 -1.84 -14.15
C CYS A 82 10.33 -0.33 -14.34
N LYS A 83 10.61 0.14 -15.55
CA LYS A 83 10.37 1.54 -15.91
C LYS A 83 8.87 1.80 -16.02
N GLU A 84 8.40 2.92 -15.47
CA GLU A 84 7.02 3.37 -15.67
C GLU A 84 6.75 3.60 -17.16
N LYS A 85 5.73 2.91 -17.69
CA LYS A 85 5.28 3.04 -19.09
C LYS A 85 4.10 4.01 -19.22
N GLY A 86 3.44 4.36 -18.11
CA GLY A 86 2.26 5.22 -18.09
C GLY A 86 1.01 4.51 -18.61
N THR A 87 0.98 3.17 -18.54
CA THR A 87 -0.12 2.35 -19.09
C THR A 87 -1.46 2.70 -18.46
N PHE A 88 -1.44 3.06 -17.18
CA PHE A 88 -2.61 3.40 -16.38
C PHE A 88 -2.76 4.90 -16.12
N GLY A 89 -2.15 5.73 -16.96
CA GLY A 89 -2.06 7.18 -16.76
C GLY A 89 -0.80 7.61 -16.02
N LYS A 90 -0.64 8.91 -15.81
CA LYS A 90 0.54 9.51 -15.16
C LYS A 90 0.31 9.74 -13.65
N GLY A 91 1.41 9.87 -12.91
CA GLY A 91 1.41 10.24 -11.51
C GLY A 91 1.23 9.04 -10.57
N LYS A 92 1.20 9.30 -9.26
CA LYS A 92 1.23 8.26 -8.21
C LYS A 92 0.17 7.18 -8.43
N GLY A 93 -1.07 7.57 -8.73
CA GLY A 93 -2.16 6.62 -8.95
C GLY A 93 -1.96 5.72 -10.18
N GLY A 94 -1.45 6.27 -11.29
CA GLY A 94 -1.14 5.50 -12.50
C GLY A 94 0.00 4.52 -12.27
N ALA A 95 1.10 4.99 -11.67
CA ALA A 95 2.24 4.16 -11.33
C ALA A 95 1.91 3.05 -10.32
N LEU A 96 1.04 3.33 -9.34
CA LEU A 96 0.53 2.31 -8.40
C LEU A 96 -0.23 1.20 -9.13
N ARG A 97 -1.15 1.56 -10.04
CA ARG A 97 -1.91 0.58 -10.84
C ARG A 97 -0.99 -0.24 -11.74
N GLU A 98 0.01 0.40 -12.34
CA GLU A 98 1.00 -0.28 -13.16
C GLU A 98 1.82 -1.28 -12.33
N ALA A 99 2.29 -0.88 -11.14
CA ALA A 99 3.01 -1.75 -10.22
C ALA A 99 2.15 -2.92 -9.73
N ALA A 100 0.89 -2.66 -9.38
CA ALA A 100 -0.08 -3.69 -9.03
C ALA A 100 -0.27 -4.70 -10.16
N PHE A 101 -0.41 -4.22 -11.40
CA PHE A 101 -0.55 -5.06 -12.59
C PHE A 101 0.70 -5.92 -12.83
N VAL A 102 1.91 -5.34 -12.75
CA VAL A 102 3.15 -6.12 -12.89
C VAL A 102 3.22 -7.19 -11.80
N ALA A 103 3.00 -6.83 -10.55
CA ALA A 103 3.01 -7.74 -9.40
C ALA A 103 2.06 -8.92 -9.57
N SER A 104 0.86 -8.70 -10.09
CA SER A 104 -0.11 -9.79 -10.25
C SER A 104 0.11 -10.68 -11.47
N THR A 105 0.93 -10.23 -12.42
CA THR A 105 1.31 -11.02 -13.59
C THR A 105 2.60 -11.81 -13.41
N LEU A 106 3.22 -11.75 -12.22
CA LEU A 106 4.40 -12.53 -11.93
C LEU A 106 4.12 -14.04 -11.99
N PRO A 107 5.07 -14.85 -12.49
CA PRO A 107 4.97 -16.30 -12.43
C PRO A 107 4.70 -16.81 -11.00
N GLY A 108 3.78 -17.77 -10.87
CA GLY A 108 3.39 -18.36 -9.58
C GLY A 108 2.26 -17.64 -8.85
N VAL A 109 1.91 -16.41 -9.26
CA VAL A 109 0.76 -15.69 -8.70
C VAL A 109 -0.53 -16.39 -9.11
N ASN A 110 -1.43 -16.55 -8.14
CA ASN A 110 -2.78 -17.09 -8.34
C ASN A 110 -3.80 -16.18 -7.64
N ASP A 111 -5.08 -16.54 -7.72
CA ASP A 111 -6.20 -15.75 -7.18
C ASP A 111 -6.14 -15.51 -5.66
N ASP A 112 -5.49 -16.42 -4.93
CA ASP A 112 -5.30 -16.32 -3.48
C ASP A 112 -3.96 -15.67 -3.10
N THR A 113 -3.11 -15.26 -4.05
CA THR A 113 -1.87 -14.55 -3.71
C THR A 113 -2.17 -13.16 -3.15
N TRP A 114 -1.47 -12.79 -2.06
CA TRP A 114 -1.54 -11.43 -1.50
C TRP A 114 -0.69 -10.47 -2.31
N ILE A 115 -1.31 -9.38 -2.76
CA ILE A 115 -0.67 -8.27 -3.47
C ILE A 115 -0.65 -7.07 -2.53
N CYS A 116 0.56 -6.62 -2.17
CA CYS A 116 0.77 -5.78 -0.98
C CYS A 116 1.39 -4.45 -1.38
N TRP A 117 0.63 -3.38 -1.27
CA TRP A 117 1.14 -2.05 -1.50
C TRP A 117 2.00 -1.60 -0.33
N GLN A 118 3.19 -1.14 -0.67
CA GLN A 118 4.17 -0.57 0.23
C GLN A 118 4.53 0.83 -0.25
N GLU A 119 4.61 1.80 0.65
CA GLU A 119 5.25 3.08 0.31
C GLU A 119 6.77 2.94 0.34
N ALA A 120 7.45 3.43 -0.70
CA ALA A 120 8.88 3.20 -0.92
C ALA A 120 9.75 3.58 0.29
N GLU A 121 9.40 4.63 1.02
CA GLU A 121 10.19 5.17 2.13
C GLU A 121 9.85 4.59 3.52
N LYS A 122 8.87 3.66 3.63
CA LYS A 122 8.45 3.06 4.91
C LYS A 122 9.19 1.74 5.20
N SER A 123 10.50 1.82 5.41
CA SER A 123 11.39 0.64 5.51
C SER A 123 11.04 -0.36 6.61
N ASP A 124 10.56 0.09 7.78
CA ASP A 124 10.14 -0.79 8.89
C ASP A 124 8.87 -1.59 8.56
N MET A 125 8.08 -1.16 7.59
CA MET A 125 6.86 -1.87 7.21
C MET A 125 7.17 -3.23 6.57
N MET A 126 8.36 -3.44 5.98
CA MET A 126 8.77 -4.77 5.48
C MET A 126 8.81 -5.80 6.59
N ARG A 127 9.37 -5.43 7.74
CA ARG A 127 9.35 -6.28 8.94
C ARG A 127 7.91 -6.54 9.37
N CYS A 128 7.07 -5.50 9.45
CA CYS A 128 5.67 -5.63 9.84
C CYS A 128 4.89 -6.59 8.93
N TRP A 129 5.07 -6.51 7.61
CA TRP A 129 4.47 -7.46 6.67
C TRP A 129 4.83 -8.90 7.04
N GLN A 130 6.13 -9.16 7.19
CA GLN A 130 6.67 -10.50 7.39
C GLN A 130 6.29 -11.10 8.75
N THR A 131 6.29 -10.31 9.83
CA THR A 131 6.19 -10.85 11.21
C THR A 131 4.85 -10.61 11.89
N GLU A 132 4.08 -9.63 11.44
CA GLU A 132 2.84 -9.21 12.13
C GLU A 132 1.65 -9.40 11.21
N VAL A 133 1.75 -8.94 9.97
CA VAL A 133 0.63 -9.00 9.04
C VAL A 133 0.35 -10.40 8.54
N PHE A 134 1.34 -11.10 8.00
CA PHE A 134 1.07 -12.42 7.43
C PHE A 134 0.90 -13.51 8.48
N ASP A 135 1.64 -13.43 9.58
CA ASP A 135 1.46 -14.30 10.76
C ASP A 135 0.08 -14.14 11.40
N ALA A 136 -0.51 -12.94 11.36
CA ALA A 136 -1.88 -12.73 11.81
C ALA A 136 -2.91 -13.08 10.73
N SER A 137 -2.73 -12.71 9.47
CA SER A 137 -3.70 -12.98 8.40
C SER A 137 -3.97 -14.48 8.20
N THR A 138 -2.93 -15.31 8.38
CA THR A 138 -3.07 -16.78 8.40
C THR A 138 -3.95 -17.26 9.55
N LYS A 139 -4.02 -16.51 10.67
CA LYS A 139 -4.90 -16.78 11.82
C LYS A 139 -6.30 -16.16 11.65
N ILE A 140 -6.42 -15.03 10.95
CA ILE A 140 -7.69 -14.32 10.72
C ILE A 140 -8.59 -15.09 9.72
N GLY A 141 -8.01 -16.06 9.01
CA GLY A 141 -8.72 -17.10 8.24
C GLY A 141 -8.93 -16.75 6.77
N ASN A 142 -9.32 -17.75 5.97
CA ASN A 142 -9.45 -17.65 4.51
C ASN A 142 -10.57 -16.71 4.01
N ASN A 143 -11.32 -16.09 4.93
CA ASN A 143 -12.47 -15.27 4.58
C ASN A 143 -12.13 -13.77 4.44
N VAL A 144 -10.85 -13.38 4.60
CA VAL A 144 -10.39 -12.01 4.43
C VAL A 144 -9.74 -11.83 3.07
N ASP A 145 -10.17 -10.79 2.36
CA ASP A 145 -9.69 -10.47 1.03
C ASP A 145 -8.85 -9.19 0.99
N ILE A 146 -8.99 -8.31 1.98
CA ILE A 146 -8.20 -7.08 2.13
C ILE A 146 -7.69 -6.97 3.56
N VAL A 147 -6.42 -6.59 3.72
CA VAL A 147 -5.83 -6.21 5.00
C VAL A 147 -5.37 -4.76 4.92
N CYS A 148 -5.82 -3.95 5.88
CA CYS A 148 -5.36 -2.59 6.10
C CYS A 148 -4.69 -2.54 7.47
N PRO A 149 -3.36 -2.68 7.56
CA PRO A 149 -2.66 -2.57 8.83
C PRO A 149 -2.95 -1.22 9.50
N LYS A 150 -3.03 -1.24 10.82
CA LYS A 150 -3.22 -0.05 11.65
C LYS A 150 -1.96 0.19 12.47
N ARG A 151 -1.50 1.43 12.55
CA ARG A 151 -0.35 1.73 13.44
C ARG A 151 -0.77 1.58 14.90
N GLU A 152 0.10 0.95 15.69
CA GLU A 152 -0.01 1.01 17.14
C GLU A 152 0.22 2.46 17.63
N ASP A 153 -0.70 2.98 18.46
CA ASP A 153 -0.79 4.42 18.78
C ASP A 153 0.47 4.95 19.47
N GLY A 154 1.09 4.17 20.37
CA GLY A 154 2.32 4.55 21.05
C GLY A 154 3.47 4.76 20.07
N ASN A 155 3.74 3.78 19.21
CA ASN A 155 4.75 3.88 18.16
C ASN A 155 4.43 4.99 17.14
N PHE A 156 3.15 5.18 16.79
CA PHE A 156 2.75 6.25 15.88
C PHE A 156 3.09 7.62 16.48
N LYS A 157 2.64 7.89 17.70
CA LYS A 157 2.88 9.14 18.41
C LYS A 157 4.37 9.41 18.62
N GLU A 158 5.14 8.37 18.94
CA GLU A 158 6.57 8.52 19.22
C GLU A 158 7.39 8.77 17.95
N SER A 159 7.13 8.03 16.87
CA SER A 159 8.01 7.98 15.70
C SER A 159 7.67 8.98 14.59
N TYR A 160 6.47 9.53 14.55
CA TYR A 160 6.07 10.52 13.53
C TYR A 160 6.23 11.96 14.04
N PRO A 161 6.32 12.95 13.13
CA PRO A 161 6.14 14.37 13.47
C PRO A 161 4.84 14.59 14.24
N ILE A 162 4.88 15.39 15.31
CA ILE A 162 3.73 15.59 16.19
C ILE A 162 2.50 16.15 15.44
N GLU A 163 2.70 17.02 14.45
CA GLU A 163 1.64 17.59 13.63
C GLU A 163 0.99 16.53 12.75
N GLN A 164 1.81 15.63 12.17
CA GLN A 164 1.32 14.51 11.37
C GLN A 164 0.53 13.52 12.25
N TYR A 165 1.03 13.20 13.46
CA TYR A 165 0.30 12.36 14.42
C TYR A 165 -1.10 12.94 14.70
N HIS A 166 -1.18 14.22 15.05
CA HIS A 166 -2.46 14.85 15.38
C HIS A 166 -3.39 14.98 14.17
N SER A 167 -2.89 15.43 13.02
CA SER A 167 -3.72 15.60 11.84
C SER A 167 -4.27 14.25 11.34
N GLU A 168 -3.40 13.24 11.18
CA GLU A 168 -3.83 11.94 10.65
C GLU A 168 -4.68 11.17 11.66
N SER A 169 -4.43 11.31 12.97
CA SER A 169 -5.33 10.74 13.99
C SER A 169 -6.73 11.34 13.89
N TYR A 170 -6.84 12.67 13.73
CA TYR A 170 -8.13 13.32 13.50
C TYR A 170 -8.81 12.81 12.20
N GLY A 171 -8.07 12.76 11.09
CA GLY A 171 -8.58 12.26 9.81
C GLY A 171 -9.07 10.82 9.91
N ASN A 172 -8.33 9.95 10.60
CA ASN A 172 -8.72 8.57 10.87
C ASN A 172 -10.04 8.48 11.65
N TYR A 173 -10.18 9.23 12.75
CA TYR A 173 -11.43 9.26 13.53
C TYR A 173 -12.62 9.79 12.72
N TYR A 174 -12.40 10.85 11.93
CA TYR A 174 -13.42 11.41 11.05
C TYR A 174 -13.89 10.39 10.00
N MET A 175 -12.95 9.75 9.31
CA MET A 175 -13.25 8.79 8.25
C MET A 175 -13.87 7.49 8.77
N ASP A 176 -13.51 7.05 9.97
CA ASP A 176 -14.19 5.96 10.66
C ASP A 176 -15.66 6.29 10.96
N ALA A 177 -15.95 7.52 11.39
CA ALA A 177 -17.33 7.95 11.63
C ALA A 177 -18.14 8.00 10.32
N VAL A 178 -17.53 8.50 9.24
CA VAL A 178 -18.13 8.49 7.89
C VAL A 178 -18.43 7.06 7.42
N MET A 179 -17.45 6.16 7.52
CA MET A 179 -17.61 4.75 7.15
C MET A 179 -18.73 4.09 7.96
N LYS A 180 -18.72 4.22 9.29
CA LYS A 180 -19.74 3.62 10.16
C LYS A 180 -21.14 4.11 9.81
N ASN A 181 -21.30 5.41 9.53
CA ASN A 181 -22.57 5.95 9.09
C ASN A 181 -23.04 5.34 7.75
N ALA A 182 -22.14 5.27 6.76
CA ALA A 182 -22.45 4.69 5.45
C ALA A 182 -22.78 3.19 5.54
N LEU A 183 -22.00 2.42 6.29
CA LEU A 183 -22.21 0.98 6.48
C LEU A 183 -23.53 0.69 7.22
N ASN A 184 -23.92 1.52 8.19
CA ASN A 184 -25.23 1.39 8.84
C ASN A 184 -26.37 1.53 7.84
N ASP A 185 -26.28 2.48 6.91
CA ASP A 185 -27.31 2.68 5.90
C ASP A 185 -27.34 1.58 4.82
N ILE A 186 -26.19 1.00 4.51
CA ILE A 186 -26.09 -0.18 3.63
C ILE A 186 -26.65 -1.42 4.33
N ASN A 187 -26.23 -1.68 5.57
CA ASN A 187 -26.65 -2.85 6.34
C ASN A 187 -28.15 -2.85 6.66
N LYS A 188 -28.79 -1.68 6.83
CA LYS A 188 -30.26 -1.58 6.95
C LYS A 188 -31.01 -2.07 5.70
N LYS A 189 -30.37 -2.02 4.53
CA LYS A 189 -30.96 -2.42 3.24
C LYS A 189 -30.69 -3.88 2.90
N ASN A 190 -29.72 -4.50 3.57
CA ASN A 190 -29.33 -5.89 3.35
C ASN A 190 -29.94 -6.81 4.42
N SER A 191 -30.10 -8.10 4.11
CA SER A 191 -30.46 -9.12 5.11
C SER A 191 -29.37 -9.27 6.17
N GLN A 192 -29.73 -9.68 7.39
CA GLN A 192 -28.81 -9.78 8.56
C GLN A 192 -27.51 -10.58 8.29
N ASP A 193 -27.54 -11.54 7.37
CA ASP A 193 -26.39 -12.40 7.04
C ASP A 193 -25.35 -11.76 6.10
N ALA A 194 -25.63 -10.56 5.58
CA ALA A 194 -24.75 -9.82 4.64
C ALA A 194 -24.14 -8.55 5.26
N ALA A 195 -24.03 -8.49 6.59
CA ALA A 195 -23.46 -7.34 7.28
C ALA A 195 -21.99 -7.14 6.90
N ILE A 196 -21.66 -5.94 6.42
CA ILE A 196 -20.28 -5.59 6.09
C ILE A 196 -19.50 -5.40 7.40
N HIS A 197 -18.47 -6.23 7.59
CA HIS A 197 -17.59 -6.17 8.75
C HIS A 197 -16.35 -5.33 8.44
N CYS A 198 -16.40 -4.04 8.80
CA CYS A 198 -15.24 -3.15 8.82
C CYS A 198 -15.39 -2.15 9.98
N ASN A 199 -14.50 -2.22 10.96
CA ASN A 199 -14.68 -1.53 12.25
C ASN A 199 -13.90 -0.22 12.36
N SER A 200 -12.68 -0.17 11.81
CA SER A 200 -11.81 1.01 11.84
C SER A 200 -10.68 0.84 10.84
N ILE A 201 -10.38 1.82 10.01
CA ILE A 201 -9.22 1.78 9.10
C ILE A 201 -8.25 2.89 9.50
N ASP A 202 -6.94 2.61 9.45
CA ASP A 202 -5.93 3.67 9.49
C ASP A 202 -5.79 4.28 8.09
N TRP A 203 -6.75 5.15 7.75
CA TRP A 203 -6.92 5.76 6.43
C TRP A 203 -5.67 6.50 5.93
N HIS A 204 -4.86 7.02 6.85
CA HIS A 204 -3.66 7.77 6.51
C HIS A 204 -2.36 6.96 6.67
N PHE A 205 -2.42 5.68 7.02
CA PHE A 205 -1.19 4.89 7.12
C PHE A 205 -0.59 4.61 5.75
N GLY A 206 -1.38 4.25 4.74
CA GLY A 206 -0.90 4.04 3.37
C GLY A 206 -0.74 2.57 2.95
N PRO A 207 0.03 1.71 3.65
CA PRO A 207 0.15 0.29 3.32
C PRO A 207 -1.19 -0.45 3.35
N PHE A 208 -1.40 -1.36 2.39
CA PHE A 208 -2.54 -2.27 2.35
C PHE A 208 -2.17 -3.53 1.57
N ALA A 209 -2.94 -4.60 1.76
CA ALA A 209 -2.81 -5.82 0.96
C ALA A 209 -4.19 -6.31 0.51
N TYR A 210 -4.25 -6.92 -0.66
CA TYR A 210 -5.46 -7.54 -1.18
C TYR A 210 -5.17 -8.87 -1.87
N ARG A 211 -6.15 -9.78 -1.91
CA ARG A 211 -6.05 -11.01 -2.70
C ARG A 211 -6.14 -10.69 -4.19
N LYS A 212 -5.28 -11.30 -5.01
CA LYS A 212 -5.26 -11.04 -6.46
C LYS A 212 -6.63 -11.16 -7.12
N LYS A 213 -7.51 -12.05 -6.66
CA LYS A 213 -8.87 -12.21 -7.21
C LYS A 213 -9.73 -10.93 -7.21
N ILE A 214 -9.43 -9.95 -6.36
CA ILE A 214 -10.16 -8.67 -6.30
C ILE A 214 -9.38 -7.49 -6.88
N GLN A 215 -8.26 -7.76 -7.56
CA GLN A 215 -7.36 -6.75 -8.11
C GLN A 215 -8.05 -5.72 -9.03
N ASP A 216 -9.07 -6.15 -9.77
CA ASP A 216 -9.76 -5.27 -10.72
C ASP A 216 -10.33 -4.01 -10.07
N LEU A 217 -10.62 -4.04 -8.76
CA LEU A 217 -11.02 -2.85 -8.01
C LEU A 217 -9.94 -1.75 -8.05
N TRP A 218 -8.65 -2.12 -7.98
CA TRP A 218 -7.56 -1.16 -8.08
C TRP A 218 -7.28 -0.77 -9.53
N LEU A 219 -7.28 -1.72 -10.46
CA LEU A 219 -6.93 -1.45 -11.87
C LEU A 219 -7.96 -0.57 -12.58
N GLN A 220 -9.23 -0.65 -12.21
CA GLN A 220 -10.31 0.12 -12.84
C GLN A 220 -10.43 1.55 -12.29
N TYR A 221 -10.02 1.80 -11.04
CA TYR A 221 -10.17 3.12 -10.45
C TYR A 221 -9.15 4.11 -10.99
N LYS A 222 -9.61 5.15 -11.70
CA LYS A 222 -8.76 6.12 -12.40
C LYS A 222 -8.29 7.31 -11.52
N GLY A 223 -8.17 7.10 -10.21
CA GLY A 223 -7.59 8.09 -9.30
C GLY A 223 -6.15 8.43 -9.65
N THR A 224 -5.68 9.61 -9.26
CA THR A 224 -4.36 10.13 -9.66
C THR A 224 -3.36 10.21 -8.50
N SER A 225 -3.81 10.03 -7.27
CA SER A 225 -3.06 10.27 -6.03
C SER A 225 -3.37 9.20 -4.97
N TYR A 226 -3.41 9.58 -3.69
CA TYR A 226 -3.77 8.70 -2.55
C TYR A 226 -5.19 8.14 -2.62
N ASP A 227 -6.08 8.79 -3.36
CA ASP A 227 -7.39 8.26 -3.71
C ASP A 227 -7.29 6.89 -4.39
N ALA A 228 -6.26 6.68 -5.22
CA ALA A 228 -6.00 5.39 -5.87
C ALA A 228 -5.63 4.25 -4.91
N GLN A 229 -5.25 4.58 -3.67
CA GLN A 229 -4.98 3.61 -2.62
C GLN A 229 -6.27 3.22 -1.88
N LEU A 230 -7.09 4.23 -1.53
CA LEU A 230 -8.15 4.08 -0.53
C LEU A 230 -9.55 3.89 -1.11
N ILE A 231 -9.87 4.50 -2.26
CA ILE A 231 -11.20 4.34 -2.87
C ILE A 231 -11.50 2.89 -3.26
N PRO A 232 -10.55 2.10 -3.78
CA PRO A 232 -10.76 0.67 -4.00
C PRO A 232 -11.13 -0.12 -2.73
N ILE A 233 -10.63 0.28 -1.55
CA ILE A 233 -10.99 -0.33 -0.27
C ILE A 233 -12.45 -0.01 0.07
N VAL A 234 -12.90 1.24 -0.13
CA VAL A 234 -14.31 1.62 0.02
C VAL A 234 -15.20 0.85 -0.96
N ALA A 235 -14.78 0.74 -2.23
CA ALA A 235 -15.51 -0.04 -3.23
C ALA A 235 -15.66 -1.51 -2.82
N ALA A 236 -14.60 -2.10 -2.27
CA ALA A 236 -14.62 -3.46 -1.76
C ALA A 236 -15.59 -3.62 -0.59
N ALA A 237 -15.49 -2.76 0.43
CA ALA A 237 -16.39 -2.78 1.58
C ALA A 237 -17.86 -2.67 1.15
N ARG A 238 -18.18 -1.75 0.23
CA ARG A 238 -19.53 -1.57 -0.33
C ARG A 238 -20.03 -2.78 -1.12
N LYS A 239 -19.14 -3.59 -1.69
CA LYS A 239 -19.45 -4.85 -2.39
C LYS A 239 -19.58 -6.05 -1.43
N GLY A 240 -19.46 -5.85 -0.11
CA GLY A 240 -19.51 -6.94 0.86
C GLY A 240 -18.21 -7.75 0.95
N ILE A 241 -17.12 -7.27 0.34
CA ILE A 241 -15.81 -7.89 0.46
C ILE A 241 -15.26 -7.60 1.86
N ARG A 242 -14.72 -8.64 2.52
CA ARG A 242 -14.26 -8.51 3.90
C ARG A 242 -12.91 -7.79 3.97
N VAL A 243 -12.91 -6.69 4.71
CA VAL A 243 -11.73 -5.86 5.00
C VAL A 243 -11.33 -6.05 6.45
N GLU A 244 -10.16 -6.65 6.67
CA GLU A 244 -9.54 -6.71 7.98
C GLU A 244 -8.73 -5.45 8.24
N SER A 245 -8.97 -4.84 9.39
CA SER A 245 -8.44 -3.52 9.73
C SER A 245 -8.14 -3.35 11.23
N SER A 246 -8.36 -4.43 12.00
CA SER A 246 -7.99 -4.51 13.42
C SER A 246 -6.54 -4.95 13.65
N LEU A 247 -5.81 -5.26 12.59
CA LEU A 247 -4.44 -5.69 12.70
C LEU A 247 -3.52 -4.50 13.01
N GLU A 248 -3.19 -4.37 14.30
CA GLU A 248 -2.21 -3.39 14.75
C GLU A 248 -0.80 -3.87 14.45
N VAL A 249 0.03 -2.94 13.94
CA VAL A 249 1.44 -3.17 13.67
C VAL A 249 2.33 -2.22 14.46
N THR A 250 3.47 -2.72 14.91
CA THR A 250 4.48 -1.97 15.68
C THR A 250 5.39 -1.12 14.80
N PHE A 251 4.84 -0.57 13.72
CA PHE A 251 5.57 0.22 12.74
C PHE A 251 6.19 1.47 13.37
N ARG A 252 7.47 1.74 13.08
CA ARG A 252 8.15 2.99 13.45
C ARG A 252 8.69 3.70 12.21
N LEU A 253 8.41 4.99 12.10
CA LEU A 253 9.00 5.83 11.05
C LEU A 253 10.50 6.04 11.32
N ASP A 254 11.29 6.19 10.26
CA ASP A 254 12.71 6.50 10.37
C ASP A 254 12.92 7.83 11.13
N LYS A 255 13.84 7.81 12.10
CA LYS A 255 14.08 8.95 12.99
C LYS A 255 14.52 10.20 12.23
N LYS A 256 15.30 10.06 11.14
CA LYS A 256 15.78 11.20 10.35
C LYS A 256 14.65 11.85 9.58
N MET A 257 13.62 11.09 9.18
CA MET A 257 12.41 11.68 8.60
C MET A 257 11.69 12.55 9.63
N LYS A 258 11.50 12.05 10.85
CA LYS A 258 10.90 12.85 11.92
C LYS A 258 11.70 14.13 12.18
N GLU A 259 13.02 14.02 12.32
CA GLU A 259 13.91 15.16 12.55
C GLU A 259 13.86 16.22 11.42
N GLN A 260 13.53 15.81 10.19
CA GLN A 260 13.43 16.71 9.03
C GLN A 260 12.04 17.35 8.89
N GLU A 261 10.99 16.61 9.24
CA GLU A 261 9.60 16.98 8.98
C GLU A 261 8.90 17.67 10.18
N GLU A 262 9.34 17.42 11.42
CA GLU A 262 8.77 18.03 12.63
C GLU A 262 9.08 19.54 12.70
N ASP A 263 8.10 20.34 13.14
CA ASP A 263 8.15 21.81 13.17
C ASP A 263 8.40 22.48 11.79
N ASN A 264 8.25 21.74 10.69
CA ASN A 264 8.49 22.24 9.34
C ASN A 264 7.20 22.65 8.63
N ILE A 265 7.02 23.95 8.38
CA ILE A 265 5.80 24.53 7.80
C ILE A 265 5.41 23.87 6.47
N ASP A 266 6.37 23.63 5.58
CA ASP A 266 6.08 23.04 4.26
C ASP A 266 5.49 21.62 4.40
N PHE A 267 5.97 20.85 5.39
CA PHE A 267 5.44 19.53 5.68
C PHE A 267 4.08 19.59 6.38
N ILE A 268 3.89 20.52 7.32
CA ILE A 268 2.61 20.73 7.98
C ILE A 268 1.53 21.09 6.97
N GLU A 269 1.78 22.07 6.10
CA GLU A 269 0.85 22.49 5.05
C GLU A 269 0.55 21.35 4.07
N LYS A 270 1.58 20.56 3.71
CA LYS A 270 1.39 19.37 2.89
C LYS A 270 0.44 18.36 3.55
N ARG A 271 0.56 18.08 4.86
CA ARG A 271 -0.36 17.15 5.56
C ARG A 271 -1.78 17.70 5.60
N LEU A 272 -1.95 18.98 5.93
CA LEU A 272 -3.27 19.62 5.91
C LEU A 272 -3.90 19.60 4.51
N HIS A 273 -3.12 19.83 3.47
CA HIS A 273 -3.61 19.73 2.09
C HIS A 273 -4.04 18.30 1.75
N GLN A 274 -3.26 17.29 2.17
CA GLN A 274 -3.62 15.89 1.97
C GLN A 274 -4.98 15.55 2.61
N LEU A 275 -5.21 15.95 3.86
CA LEU A 275 -6.51 15.74 4.52
C LEU A 275 -7.65 16.42 3.76
N ASN A 276 -7.47 17.70 3.39
CA ASN A 276 -8.51 18.49 2.75
C ASN A 276 -8.80 18.08 1.30
N ASP A 277 -7.87 17.43 0.61
CA ASP A 277 -8.08 16.89 -0.74
C ASP A 277 -8.61 15.45 -0.73
N LEU A 278 -8.12 14.61 0.18
CA LEU A 278 -8.39 13.17 0.20
C LEU A 278 -9.70 12.82 0.90
N ASP A 279 -9.92 13.32 2.13
CA ASP A 279 -11.06 12.90 2.96
C ASP A 279 -12.41 13.22 2.30
N PRO A 280 -12.60 14.40 1.66
CA PRO A 280 -13.85 14.67 0.94
C PRO A 280 -14.12 13.69 -0.20
N LYS A 281 -13.08 13.22 -0.90
CA LYS A 281 -13.21 12.25 -1.99
C LYS A 281 -13.63 10.89 -1.46
N ILE A 282 -12.98 10.41 -0.41
CA ILE A 282 -13.34 9.12 0.22
C ILE A 282 -14.76 9.19 0.77
N LYS A 283 -15.12 10.28 1.45
CA LYS A 283 -16.48 10.50 1.97
C LYS A 283 -17.53 10.48 0.86
N ALA A 284 -17.32 11.23 -0.22
CA ALA A 284 -18.26 11.28 -1.34
C ALA A 284 -18.47 9.87 -1.94
N PHE A 285 -17.37 9.11 -2.06
CA PHE A 285 -17.36 7.79 -2.66
C PHE A 285 -18.17 6.73 -1.88
N TRP A 286 -18.54 6.97 -0.62
CA TRP A 286 -19.49 6.11 0.09
C TRP A 286 -20.90 6.16 -0.50
N THR A 287 -21.26 7.26 -1.17
CA THR A 287 -22.61 7.51 -1.69
C THR A 287 -22.69 7.53 -3.22
N GLU A 288 -21.56 7.77 -3.90
CA GLU A 288 -21.50 7.81 -5.36
C GLU A 288 -21.70 6.43 -6.01
N PRO A 289 -22.07 6.38 -7.29
CA PRO A 289 -22.03 5.14 -8.06
C PRO A 289 -20.62 4.52 -8.03
N LEU A 290 -20.54 3.20 -7.88
CA LEU A 290 -19.27 2.49 -8.01
C LEU A 290 -18.76 2.64 -9.44
N TYR A 291 -17.46 2.89 -9.61
CA TYR A 291 -16.82 2.77 -10.90
C TYR A 291 -16.86 1.28 -11.31
N LEU A 292 -17.38 1.03 -12.50
CA LEU A 292 -17.43 -0.27 -13.18
C LEU A 292 -16.95 -0.05 -14.61
#